data_AF-A0A380GWB5-F1
#
_entry.id   AF-A0A380GWB5-F1
#
_cell.length_a   1.000
_cell.length_b   1.000
_cell.length_c   1.000
_cell.angle_alpha   90.00
_cell.angle_beta   90.00
_cell.angle_gamma   90.00
#
_symmetry.space_group_name_H-M   'P 1'
#
loop_
_entity.id
_entity.type
_entity.pdbx_description
1 polymer ?
#
loop_
_entity_poly.entity_id
_entity_poly.type
_entity_poly.pdbx_seq_one_letter_code
_entity_poly.pdbx_strand_id
1 'polypeptide(L)' 'MHRRVIIIGAGAAGIGMAITLKDFDFEDVLIIEKGTIGDSFSHWPKSTQTITPSLHQTNLECLI' A
#
# COMPACT_ATOMS: atom_id res chain seq x y z
N MET A 1 -23.16 -8.28 6.45
CA MET A 1 -22.43 -7.45 5.48
C MET A 1 -21.67 -8.37 4.55
N HIS A 2 -22.09 -8.50 3.30
CA HIS A 2 -21.31 -9.23 2.28
C HIS A 2 -20.31 -8.24 1.65
N ARG A 3 -19.07 -8.68 1.43
CA ARG A 3 -18.02 -7.89 0.77
C ARG A 3 -17.48 -8.69 -0.41
N ARG A 4 -17.33 -8.06 -1.57
CA ARG A 4 -16.72 -8.70 -2.74
C ARG A 4 -15.26 -9.07 -2.50
N VAL A 5 -14.50 -8.20 -1.83
CA VAL A 5 -13.09 -8.44 -1.50
C VAL A 5 -12.79 -7.99 -0.07
N ILE A 6 -12.05 -8.82 0.67
CA ILE A 6 -11.49 -8.50 1.98
C ILE A 6 -9.97 -8.63 1.92
N ILE A 7 -9.27 -7.56 2.29
CA ILE A 7 -7.82 -7.51 2.41
C ILE A 7 -7.46 -7.57 3.90
N ILE A 8 -6.63 -8.53 4.29
CA ILE A 8 -6.14 -8.68 5.66
C ILE A 8 -4.71 -8.13 5.73
N GLY A 9 -4.55 -7.00 6.42
CA GLY A 9 -3.31 -6.24 6.58
C GLY A 9 -3.34 -4.89 5.84
N ALA A 10 -3.20 -3.79 6.57
CA ALA A 10 -3.11 -2.42 6.03
C ALA A 10 -1.65 -1.92 5.95
N GLY A 11 -0.74 -2.81 5.55
CA GLY A 11 0.63 -2.45 5.17
C GLY A 11 0.73 -1.95 3.73
N ALA A 12 1.96 -1.70 3.26
CA ALA A 12 2.20 -1.18 1.90
C ALA A 12 1.50 -2.01 0.80
N ALA A 13 1.57 -3.34 0.88
CA ALA A 13 0.94 -4.23 -0.08
C ALA A 13 -0.60 -4.16 -0.04
N GLY A 14 -1.20 -4.16 1.15
CA GLY A 14 -2.66 -4.13 1.30
C GLY A 14 -3.28 -2.79 0.85
N ILE A 15 -2.62 -1.68 1.16
CA ILE A 15 -3.02 -0.35 0.68
C ILE A 15 -2.86 -0.26 -0.84
N GLY A 16 -1.72 -0.69 -1.39
CA GLY A 16 -1.51 -0.72 -2.83
C GLY A 16 -2.57 -1.51 -3.58
N MET A 17 -2.89 -2.72 -3.09
CA MET A 17 -3.93 -3.56 -3.69
C MET A 17 -5.32 -2.92 -3.60
N ALA A 18 -5.66 -2.25 -2.51
CA ALA A 18 -6.94 -1.57 -2.39
C ALA A 18 -7.08 -0.41 -3.38
N ILE A 19 -6.00 0.34 -3.62
CA ILE A 19 -5.95 1.39 -4.64
C ILE A 19 -6.10 0.77 -6.02
N THR A 20 -5.33 -0.26 -6.34
CA THR A 20 -5.44 -0.96 -7.63
C THR A 20 -6.86 -1.48 -7.87
N LEU A 21 -7.50 -2.12 -6.89
CA LEU A 21 -8.88 -2.57 -7.01
C LEU A 21 -9.86 -1.41 -7.26
N LYS A 22 -9.64 -0.27 -6.60
CA LYS A 22 -10.42 0.93 -6.86
C LYS A 22 -10.25 1.43 -8.29
N ASP A 23 -9.03 1.39 -8.85
CA ASP A 23 -8.77 1.77 -10.25
C ASP A 23 -9.45 0.82 -11.27
N PHE A 24 -9.81 -0.39 -10.84
CA PHE A 24 -10.60 -1.37 -11.60
C PHE A 24 -12.11 -1.35 -11.24
N ASP A 25 -12.62 -0.27 -10.64
CA ASP A 25 -14.02 -0.09 -10.26
C ASP A 25 -14.57 -1.10 -9.23
N PHE A 26 -13.69 -1.70 -8.42
CA PHE A 26 -14.09 -2.48 -7.26
C PHE A 26 -14.30 -1.56 -6.04
N GLU A 27 -15.54 -1.09 -5.85
CA GLU A 27 -15.87 -0.21 -4.72
C GLU A 27 -16.15 -0.94 -3.39
N ASP A 28 -16.40 -2.25 -3.45
CA ASP A 28 -16.79 -3.04 -2.27
C ASP A 28 -15.60 -3.81 -1.69
N VAL A 29 -14.59 -3.04 -1.29
CA VAL A 29 -13.34 -3.54 -0.69
C VAL A 29 -13.29 -3.15 0.78
N LEU A 30 -13.01 -4.12 1.65
CA LEU A 30 -12.76 -3.89 3.07
C LEU A 30 -11.31 -4.26 3.41
N ILE A 31 -10.59 -3.34 4.07
CA ILE A 31 -9.26 -3.61 4.62
C ILE A 31 -9.40 -3.77 6.14
N ILE A 32 -8.80 -4.82 6.70
CA ILE A 32 -8.76 -5.07 8.15
C ILE A 32 -7.30 -5.12 8.60
N GLU A 33 -6.97 -4.33 9.62
CA GLU A 33 -5.64 -4.29 10.24
C GLU A 33 -5.76 -4.54 11.74
N LYS A 34 -4.79 -5.25 12.31
CA LYS A 34 -4.72 -5.53 13.75
C LYS A 34 -4.31 -4.27 14.52
N GLY A 35 -3.33 -3.53 14.01
CA GLY A 35 -2.81 -2.29 14.61
C GLY A 35 -3.32 -1.04 13.90
N THR A 36 -2.40 -0.17 13.51
CA THR A 36 -2.69 1.00 12.68
C THR A 36 -2.24 0.79 11.23
N ILE A 37 -2.70 1.64 10.30
CA ILE A 37 -2.18 1.62 8.92
C ILE A 37 -0.64 1.73 8.95
N GLY A 38 0.05 0.81 8.28
CA GLY A 38 1.51 0.76 8.28
C GLY A 38 2.14 0.34 9.61
N ASP A 39 1.43 -0.41 10.47
CA ASP A 39 1.89 -0.81 11.82
C ASP A 39 3.34 -1.33 11.85
N SER A 40 3.74 -2.16 10.89
CA SER A 40 5.11 -2.69 10.81
C SER A 40 6.18 -1.60 10.70
N PHE A 41 5.91 -0.49 10.00
CA PHE A 41 6.84 0.64 9.89
C PHE A 41 6.96 1.39 11.21
N SER A 42 5.88 1.52 11.98
CA SER A 42 5.89 2.16 13.30
C SER A 42 6.72 1.39 14.34
N HIS A 43 6.91 0.09 14.12
CA HIS A 43 7.73 -0.78 14.98
C HIS A 43 9.19 -0.87 14.54
N TRP A 44 9.60 -0.19 13.46
CA TRP A 44 11.02 -0.13 13.10
C TRP A 44 11.82 0.65 14.15
N PRO A 45 13.09 0.27 14.40
CA PRO A 45 14.01 1.13 15.13
C PRO A 45 14.04 2.53 14.51
N LYS A 46 14.14 3.57 15.34
CA LYS A 46 14.12 4.98 14.88
C LYS A 46 15.22 5.33 13.87
N SER A 47 16.30 4.54 13.82
CA SER A 47 17.41 4.71 12.89
C SER A 47 17.19 4.03 11.53
N THR A 48 16.18 3.16 11.40
CA THR A 48 15.93 2.42 10.15
C THR A 48 15.44 3.36 9.07
N GLN A 49 16.02 3.22 7.87
CA GLN A 49 15.62 3.93 6.66
C GLN A 49 15.47 2.93 5.51
N THR A 50 14.69 3.28 4.49
CA THR A 50 14.60 2.49 3.26
C THR A 50 15.93 2.52 2.52
N ILE A 51 16.43 1.36 2.08
CA ILE A 51 17.67 1.28 1.27
C ILE A 51 17.46 1.75 -0.17
N THR A 52 16.22 1.69 -0.65
CA THR A 52 15.83 2.17 -1.97
C THR A 52 15.49 3.67 -1.85
N PRO A 53 16.13 4.56 -2.62
CA PRO A 53 15.75 5.96 -2.63
C PRO A 53 14.34 6.13 -3.18
N SER A 54 13.59 7.08 -2.62
CA SER A 54 12.30 7.46 -3.21
C SER A 54 12.55 8.28 -4.48
N LEU A 55 12.12 7.76 -5.64
CA LEU A 55 12.26 8.44 -6.92
C LEU A 55 10.88 8.85 -7.44
N HIS A 56 10.70 10.14 -7.72
CA HIS A 56 9.53 10.66 -8.44
C HIS A 56 9.99 11.09 -9.83
N GLN A 57 10.00 10.16 -10.79
CA GLN A 57 10.28 10.47 -12.20
C GLN A 57 8.96 10.65 -12.96
N THR A 58 8.69 11.87 -13.41
CA THR A 58 7.51 12.22 -14.22
C THR A 58 7.78 12.34 -15.72
N ASN A 59 9.02 12.15 -16.19
CA ASN A 59 9.37 12.18 -17.62
C ASN A 59 10.14 10.91 -18.03
N LEU A 60 9.55 10.12 -18.94
CA LEU A 60 10.06 8.85 -19.47
C LEU A 60 11.01 8.99 -20.68
N GLU A 61 11.74 10.10 -20.83
CA GLU A 61 12.68 10.28 -21.95
C GLU A 61 14.07 9.67 -21.73
N CYS A 62 14.27 8.81 -20.74
CA CYS A 62 15.53 8.09 -20.61
C CYS A 62 15.24 6.62 -20.36
N LEU A 63 15.08 5.86 -21.46
CA LEU A 63 15.41 4.44 -21.64
C LEU A 63 14.77 3.90 -22.95
N ILE A 64 14.82 4.68 -24.05
CA ILE A 64 14.89 4.19 -25.43
C ILE A 64 15.71 5.21 -26.23
#